data_AF-A0AAW2RWB3-F1
#
_entry.id   AF-A0AAW2RWB3-F1
#
_cell.length_a   1.000
_cell.length_b   1.000
_cell.length_c   1.000
_cell.angle_alpha   90.00
_cell.angle_beta   90.00
_cell.angle_gamma   90.00
#
_symmetry.space_group_name_H-M   'P 1'
#
loop_
_entity.id
_entity.type
_entity.pdbx_description
1 polymer ?
#
loop_
_entity_poly.entity_id
_entity_poly.type
_entity_poly.pdbx_seq_one_letter_code
_entity_poly.pdbx_strand_id
1 'polypeptide(L)'
;MDEVDGYDEMLWPVDHKTEGTILDDEINATIVRPLPQGARLHAIVDACHSGTILDLPFVCRMDRDGNYKWENHGRQSAIYKGTSGGLAVSLSACDDHQVSVDTTALSGNAATGAMTYSFIRAAQNEPGLTYGRLLNAMRQTIRDTKTGHLMIQLHLS
;
A
#
# COMPACT_ATOMS: atom_id res chain seq x y z
N MET A 1 15.79 -5.25 10.99
CA MET A 1 14.79 -4.26 11.39
C MET A 1 15.14 -2.99 10.66
N ASP A 2 14.66 -2.92 9.43
CA ASP A 2 14.98 -1.85 8.48
C ASP A 2 13.84 -0.82 8.39
N GLU A 3 12.69 -1.13 9.00
CA GLU A 3 11.48 -0.30 9.04
C GLU A 3 11.47 0.72 10.20
N VAL A 4 10.75 1.83 10.00
CA VAL A 4 10.67 2.96 10.96
C VAL A 4 9.95 2.59 12.26
N ASP A 5 8.99 1.68 12.19
CA ASP A 5 8.23 1.20 13.36
C ASP A 5 8.85 -0.03 14.03
N GLY A 6 9.91 -0.60 13.43
CA GLY A 6 10.70 -1.70 13.97
C GLY A 6 10.09 -3.09 13.79
N TYR A 7 9.04 -3.25 12.98
CA TYR A 7 8.45 -4.54 12.64
C TYR A 7 8.57 -4.78 11.13
N ASP A 8 9.11 -5.93 10.73
CA ASP A 8 9.13 -6.31 9.31
C ASP A 8 7.70 -6.75 8.89
N GLU A 9 7.16 -6.18 7.82
CA GLU A 9 5.87 -6.57 7.27
C GLU A 9 5.92 -7.98 6.64
N MET A 10 4.84 -8.76 6.77
CA MET A 10 4.80 -10.15 6.30
C MET A 10 3.47 -10.53 5.68
N LEU A 11 3.51 -11.30 4.59
CA LEU A 11 2.35 -12.01 4.08
C LEU A 11 2.20 -13.36 4.80
N TRP A 12 0.95 -13.72 5.07
CA TRP A 12 0.57 -14.97 5.73
C TRP A 12 -0.12 -15.90 4.72
N PRO A 13 0.62 -16.80 4.06
CA PRO A 13 0.03 -17.84 3.24
C PRO A 13 -0.99 -18.68 4.00
N VAL A 14 -1.87 -19.36 3.28
CA VAL A 14 -2.88 -20.24 3.87
C VAL A 14 -2.25 -21.38 4.70
N ASP A 15 -1.04 -21.79 4.33
CA ASP A 15 -0.20 -22.82 4.90
C ASP A 15 0.94 -22.26 5.78
N HIS A 16 0.86 -20.99 6.23
CA HIS A 16 1.91 -20.37 7.05
C HIS A 16 2.28 -21.15 8.32
N LYS A 17 1.36 -21.97 8.84
CA LYS A 17 1.62 -22.82 10.02
C LYS A 17 2.63 -23.93 9.74
N THR A 18 2.78 -24.34 8.49
CA THR A 18 3.71 -25.40 8.06
C THR A 18 4.88 -24.84 7.27
N GLU A 19 4.64 -23.90 6.35
CA GLU A 19 5.66 -23.37 5.44
C GLU A 19 6.20 -21.98 5.85
N GLY A 20 5.66 -21.39 6.91
CA GLY A 20 6.09 -20.07 7.39
C GLY A 20 5.44 -18.90 6.66
N THR A 21 5.86 -17.68 7.03
CA THR A 21 5.39 -16.43 6.42
C THR A 21 6.36 -15.97 5.33
N ILE A 22 5.90 -15.08 4.45
CA ILE A 22 6.74 -14.46 3.42
C ILE A 22 7.07 -13.04 3.88
N LEU A 23 8.35 -12.74 4.05
CA LEU A 23 8.83 -11.42 4.46
C LEU A 23 8.80 -10.42 3.30
N ASP A 24 8.56 -9.15 3.59
CA ASP A 24 8.69 -8.01 2.66
C ASP A 24 10.04 -8.01 1.89
N ASP A 25 11.16 -8.26 2.57
CA ASP A 25 12.49 -8.37 1.97
C ASP A 25 12.56 -9.49 0.91
N GLU A 26 11.90 -10.61 1.15
CA GLU A 26 11.82 -11.74 0.22
C GLU A 26 10.96 -11.36 -1.00
N ILE A 27 9.84 -10.69 -0.78
CA ILE A 27 8.97 -10.18 -1.85
C ILE A 27 9.76 -9.18 -2.71
N ASN A 28 10.43 -8.21 -2.09
CA ASN A 28 11.25 -7.22 -2.79
C ASN A 28 12.34 -7.89 -3.63
N ALA A 29 13.11 -8.80 -3.04
CA ALA A 29 14.17 -9.53 -3.72
C ALA A 29 13.66 -10.35 -4.91
N THR A 30 12.43 -10.86 -4.83
CA THR A 30 11.83 -11.73 -5.84
C THR A 30 11.18 -10.97 -6.99
N ILE A 31 10.45 -9.88 -6.72
CA ILE A 31 9.63 -9.21 -7.75
C ILE A 31 9.94 -7.73 -7.98
N VAL A 32 10.60 -7.03 -7.04
CA VAL A 32 10.95 -5.60 -7.20
C VAL A 32 12.38 -5.44 -7.70
N ARG A 33 13.36 -5.97 -6.97
CA ARG A 33 14.78 -5.84 -7.28
C ARG A 33 15.14 -6.30 -8.71
N PRO A 34 14.62 -7.43 -9.24
CA PRO A 34 15.00 -7.88 -10.58
C PRO A 34 14.29 -7.11 -11.71
N LEU A 35 13.40 -6.15 -11.41
CA LEU A 35 12.59 -5.49 -12.43
C LEU A 35 13.47 -4.71 -13.43
N PRO A 36 13.53 -5.13 -14.71
CA PRO A 36 14.47 -4.57 -15.67
C PRO A 36 13.96 -3.26 -16.28
N GLN A 37 14.86 -2.55 -16.94
CA GLN A 37 14.53 -1.35 -17.70
C GLN A 37 13.36 -1.58 -18.68
N GLY A 38 12.37 -0.69 -18.62
CA GLY A 38 11.17 -0.74 -19.47
C GLY A 38 10.02 -1.58 -18.91
N ALA A 39 10.27 -2.43 -17.90
CA ALA A 39 9.21 -3.13 -17.20
C ALA A 39 8.53 -2.24 -16.14
N ARG A 40 7.24 -2.48 -15.89
CA ARG A 40 6.49 -1.80 -14.84
C ARG A 40 5.73 -2.82 -13.99
N LEU A 41 5.95 -2.79 -12.68
CA LEU A 41 5.19 -3.54 -11.70
C LEU A 41 4.14 -2.60 -11.08
N HIS A 42 2.87 -3.00 -11.13
CA HIS A 42 1.81 -2.36 -10.36
C HIS A 42 1.29 -3.38 -9.34
N ALA A 43 1.47 -3.07 -8.06
CA ALA A 43 0.95 -3.85 -6.95
C ALA A 43 -0.23 -3.12 -6.32
N ILE A 44 -1.27 -3.87 -6.00
CA ILE A 44 -2.46 -3.40 -5.32
C ILE A 44 -2.57 -4.30 -4.09
N VAL A 45 -2.27 -3.74 -2.92
CA VAL A 45 -2.14 -4.47 -1.66
C VAL A 45 -3.25 -4.06 -0.71
N ASP A 46 -4.17 -4.98 -0.44
CA ASP A 46 -5.32 -4.79 0.46
C ASP A 46 -5.13 -5.64 1.71
N ALA A 47 -4.19 -5.22 2.56
CA ALA A 47 -3.87 -5.87 3.83
C ALA A 47 -3.66 -4.83 4.93
N CYS A 48 -4.02 -5.18 6.18
CA CYS A 48 -3.80 -4.30 7.33
C CYS A 48 -2.30 -4.22 7.65
N HIS A 49 -1.75 -3.02 7.89
CA HIS A 49 -0.32 -2.80 8.14
C HIS A 49 0.58 -3.30 6.99
N SER A 50 0.25 -2.92 5.75
CA SER A 50 0.93 -3.40 4.53
C SER A 50 1.53 -2.27 3.67
N GLY A 51 1.81 -1.13 4.31
CA GLY A 51 2.32 0.05 3.60
C GLY A 51 3.64 -0.27 2.93
N THR A 52 4.51 -1.01 3.61
CA THR A 52 5.90 -1.26 3.24
C THR A 52 6.16 -2.66 2.68
N ILE A 53 5.14 -3.45 2.31
CA ILE A 53 5.29 -4.86 1.90
C ILE A 53 6.18 -5.10 0.67
N LEU A 54 6.45 -4.04 -0.11
CA LEU A 54 7.37 -4.05 -1.25
C LEU A 54 8.66 -3.25 -1.01
N ASP A 55 8.83 -2.66 0.17
CA ASP A 55 10.03 -1.94 0.57
C ASP A 55 10.42 -0.78 -0.36
N LEU A 56 9.42 -0.15 -0.97
CA LEU A 56 9.64 0.91 -1.93
C LEU A 56 10.02 2.22 -1.21
N PRO A 57 11.08 2.92 -1.65
CA PRO A 57 11.70 4.01 -0.89
C PRO A 57 10.90 5.32 -0.90
N PHE A 58 10.03 5.55 -1.87
CA PHE A 58 9.24 6.78 -1.95
C PHE A 58 7.79 6.50 -1.62
N VAL A 59 7.27 7.20 -0.62
CA VAL A 59 5.89 7.03 -0.15
C VAL A 59 5.14 8.35 -0.26
N CYS A 60 4.00 8.34 -0.93
CA CYS A 60 3.04 9.42 -0.94
C CYS A 60 1.82 9.01 -0.14
N ARG A 61 1.53 9.73 0.93
CA ARG A 61 0.34 9.53 1.77
C ARG A 61 -0.70 10.57 1.42
N MET A 62 -1.91 10.16 1.04
CA MET A 62 -3.04 11.05 0.79
C MET A 62 -4.08 10.89 1.90
N ASP A 63 -4.31 11.98 2.64
CA ASP A 63 -5.33 12.01 3.69
C ASP A 63 -6.75 12.14 3.10
N ARG A 64 -7.75 12.10 3.99
CA ARG A 64 -9.17 12.18 3.64
C ARG A 64 -9.59 13.51 2.99
N ASP A 65 -8.89 14.58 3.33
CA ASP A 65 -9.14 15.93 2.79
C ASP A 65 -8.51 16.10 1.40
N GLY A 66 -7.59 15.21 1.03
CA GLY A 66 -6.87 15.22 -0.23
C GLY A 66 -5.52 15.92 -0.16
N ASN A 67 -5.04 16.24 1.04
CA ASN A 67 -3.66 16.67 1.21
C ASN A 67 -2.75 15.47 1.04
N TYR A 68 -1.61 15.69 0.36
CA TYR A 68 -0.63 14.65 0.17
C TYR A 68 0.73 15.05 0.75
N LYS A 69 1.41 14.06 1.30
CA LYS A 69 2.77 14.20 1.85
C LYS A 69 3.67 13.15 1.22
N TRP A 70 4.83 13.60 0.74
CA TRP A 70 5.88 12.73 0.24
C TRP A 70 6.93 12.46 1.32
N GLU A 71 7.35 11.21 1.42
CA GLU A 71 8.36 10.72 2.35
C GLU A 71 9.37 9.88 1.58
N ASN A 72 10.64 9.95 1.98
CA ASN A 72 11.73 9.13 1.43
C ASN A 72 12.31 8.26 2.55
N HIS A 73 12.06 6.95 2.46
CA HIS A 73 12.51 5.93 3.41
C HIS A 73 13.77 5.20 2.92
N GLY A 74 14.26 5.47 1.70
CA GLY A 74 15.42 4.79 1.11
C GLY A 74 16.78 5.06 1.80
N ARG A 75 16.83 5.93 2.82
CA ARG A 75 18.05 6.19 3.61
C ARG A 75 18.18 5.30 4.85
N GLN A 76 17.19 4.46 5.13
CA GLN A 76 17.08 3.74 6.41
C GLN A 76 17.60 2.31 6.36
N SER A 77 17.74 1.71 5.18
CA SER A 77 18.34 0.37 5.02
C SER A 77 19.76 0.45 4.43
N ALA A 78 20.65 -0.40 4.93
CA ALA A 78 21.97 -0.63 4.35
C ALA A 78 21.91 -1.44 3.04
N ILE A 79 20.76 -2.06 2.76
CA ILE A 79 20.52 -2.93 1.60
C ILE A 79 19.75 -2.14 0.55
N TYR A 80 20.18 -2.25 -0.71
CA TYR A 80 19.45 -1.64 -1.82
C TYR A 80 18.12 -2.37 -2.06
N LYS A 81 17.00 -1.66 -1.86
CA LYS A 81 15.64 -2.18 -2.04
C LYS A 81 14.92 -1.62 -3.29
N GLY A 82 15.66 -0.99 -4.20
CA GLY A 82 15.11 -0.46 -5.46
C GLY A 82 15.11 -1.45 -6.63
N THR A 83 14.67 -1.00 -7.81
CA THR A 83 14.57 -1.82 -9.03
C THR A 83 15.88 -1.91 -9.82
N SER A 84 15.97 -2.87 -10.76
CA SER A 84 17.06 -2.95 -11.75
C SER A 84 16.81 -2.08 -13.00
N GLY A 85 16.15 -0.93 -12.83
CA GLY A 85 15.88 0.06 -13.88
C GLY A 85 14.43 0.10 -14.38
N GLY A 86 13.56 -0.81 -13.92
CA GLY A 86 12.12 -0.74 -14.12
C GLY A 86 11.43 0.25 -13.19
N LEU A 87 10.09 0.35 -13.29
CA LEU A 87 9.26 1.15 -12.39
C LEU A 87 8.38 0.24 -11.53
N ALA A 88 8.54 0.31 -10.21
CA ALA A 88 7.63 -0.35 -9.28
C ALA A 88 6.67 0.67 -8.67
N VAL A 89 5.38 0.35 -8.68
CA VAL A 89 4.33 1.16 -8.07
C VAL A 89 3.47 0.28 -7.18
N SER A 90 3.32 0.64 -5.90
CA SER A 90 2.38 -0.03 -4.99
C SER A 90 1.27 0.92 -4.56
N LEU A 91 0.05 0.42 -4.50
CA LEU A 91 -1.12 1.08 -3.92
C LEU A 91 -1.58 0.28 -2.71
N SER A 92 -1.64 0.92 -1.56
CA SER A 92 -2.09 0.32 -0.30
C SER A 92 -2.93 1.31 0.50
N ALA A 93 -3.49 0.86 1.62
CA ALA A 93 -4.21 1.71 2.56
C ALA A 93 -3.80 1.38 4.00
N CYS A 94 -3.67 2.40 4.84
CA CYS A 94 -3.50 2.22 6.28
C CYS A 94 -4.57 2.99 7.05
N ASP A 95 -4.85 2.54 8.27
CA ASP A 95 -5.71 3.29 9.20
C ASP A 95 -4.94 4.50 9.72
N ASP A 96 -5.52 5.70 9.64
CA ASP A 96 -4.93 6.85 10.31
C ASP A 96 -5.12 6.68 11.82
N HIS A 97 -4.09 6.99 12.61
CA HIS A 97 -4.05 6.71 14.04
C HIS A 97 -4.95 7.64 14.88
N GLN A 98 -6.26 7.67 14.63
CA GLN A 98 -7.22 8.29 15.55
C GLN A 98 -7.99 7.24 16.35
N VAL A 99 -7.49 7.02 17.58
CA VAL A 99 -8.14 6.49 18.80
C VAL A 99 -9.32 5.55 18.59
N SER A 100 -9.13 4.28 18.98
CA SER A 100 -10.17 3.28 19.19
C SER A 100 -11.29 3.81 20.09
N VAL A 101 -12.36 4.34 19.50
CA VAL A 101 -13.65 4.53 20.18
C VAL A 101 -14.71 3.86 19.33
N ASP A 102 -15.08 2.66 19.77
CA ASP A 102 -16.23 1.84 19.40
C ASP A 102 -16.84 2.04 18.00
N THR A 103 -16.44 1.17 17.07
CA THR A 103 -17.25 0.85 15.88
C THR A 103 -17.50 -0.66 15.79
N THR A 104 -18.29 -1.17 16.73
CA THR A 104 -18.89 -2.51 16.72
C THR A 104 -20.02 -2.66 15.68
N ALA A 105 -20.17 -1.73 14.74
CA ALA A 105 -21.34 -1.66 13.87
C ALA A 105 -21.28 -2.52 12.59
N LEU A 106 -20.11 -3.01 12.17
CA LEU A 106 -19.98 -3.93 11.04
C LEU A 106 -18.72 -4.79 11.26
N SER A 107 -18.91 -6.06 11.63
CA SER A 107 -17.91 -7.13 11.67
C SER A 107 -16.46 -6.74 11.27
N GLY A 108 -15.66 -6.20 12.20
CA GLY A 108 -14.19 -6.26 12.30
C GLY A 108 -13.26 -5.81 11.14
N ASN A 109 -13.74 -5.65 9.91
CA ASN A 109 -12.89 -5.65 8.70
C ASN A 109 -13.36 -4.67 7.61
N ALA A 110 -14.06 -3.59 7.96
CA ALA A 110 -14.51 -2.60 6.98
C ALA A 110 -13.37 -1.98 6.14
N ALA A 111 -12.13 -2.02 6.64
CA ALA A 111 -10.92 -1.62 5.92
C ALA A 111 -10.50 -2.62 4.82
N THR A 112 -10.66 -3.92 5.06
CA THR A 112 -10.29 -4.99 4.12
C THR A 112 -11.27 -5.02 2.94
N GLY A 113 -10.79 -4.70 1.74
CA GLY A 113 -11.59 -4.65 0.52
C GLY A 113 -12.01 -3.25 0.08
N ALA A 114 -11.92 -2.23 0.95
CA ALA A 114 -12.23 -0.85 0.59
C ALA A 114 -11.23 -0.30 -0.45
N MET A 115 -9.95 -0.67 -0.31
CA MET A 115 -8.90 -0.29 -1.26
C MET A 115 -9.14 -0.96 -2.62
N THR A 116 -9.34 -2.28 -2.64
CA THR A 116 -9.64 -3.02 -3.88
C THR A 116 -10.91 -2.51 -4.57
N TYR A 117 -11.99 -2.31 -3.81
CA TYR A 117 -13.25 -1.80 -4.32
C TYR A 117 -13.10 -0.40 -4.94
N SER A 118 -12.45 0.52 -4.22
CA SER A 118 -12.24 1.88 -4.68
C SER A 118 -11.32 1.94 -5.91
N PHE A 119 -10.28 1.10 -5.96
CA PHE A 119 -9.40 0.98 -7.12
C PHE A 119 -10.16 0.51 -8.36
N ILE A 120 -10.93 -0.58 -8.26
CA ILE A 120 -11.73 -1.12 -9.37
C ILE A 120 -12.71 -0.06 -9.88
N ARG A 121 -13.41 0.61 -8.97
CA ARG A 121 -14.38 1.65 -9.33
C ARG A 121 -13.71 2.83 -10.02
N ALA A 122 -12.56 3.31 -9.52
CA ALA A 122 -11.83 4.39 -10.16
C ALA A 122 -11.29 3.98 -11.54
N ALA A 123 -10.71 2.78 -11.66
CA ALA A 123 -10.17 2.25 -12.91
C ALA A 123 -11.22 2.10 -14.02
N GLN A 124 -12.46 1.73 -13.66
CA GLN A 124 -13.55 1.53 -14.61
C GLN A 124 -14.23 2.84 -15.06
N ASN A 125 -14.25 3.87 -14.21
CA ASN A 125 -15.10 5.05 -14.42
C ASN A 125 -14.32 6.33 -14.78
N GLU A 126 -13.00 6.37 -14.61
CA GLU A 126 -12.20 7.57 -14.90
C GLU A 126 -11.55 7.53 -16.29
N PRO A 127 -11.98 8.38 -17.25
CA PRO A 127 -11.33 8.47 -18.55
C PRO A 127 -9.98 9.19 -18.44
N GLY A 128 -8.88 8.54 -18.86
CA GLY A 128 -7.54 9.14 -18.84
C GLY A 128 -6.93 9.22 -17.44
N LEU A 129 -6.76 8.06 -16.80
CA LEU A 129 -6.21 7.91 -15.45
C LEU A 129 -4.73 8.29 -15.37
N THR A 130 -4.44 9.30 -14.56
CA THR A 130 -3.12 9.53 -13.95
C THR A 130 -3.14 8.99 -12.52
N TYR A 131 -1.99 8.73 -11.89
CA TYR A 131 -1.97 8.32 -10.48
C TYR A 131 -2.69 9.35 -9.58
N GLY A 132 -2.52 10.65 -9.83
CA GLY A 132 -3.23 11.68 -9.07
C GLY A 132 -4.76 11.60 -9.22
N ARG A 133 -5.28 11.34 -10.43
CA ARG A 133 -6.71 11.15 -10.64
C ARG A 133 -7.23 9.86 -10.03
N LEU A 134 -6.47 8.77 -10.16
CA LEU A 134 -6.77 7.49 -9.53
C LEU A 134 -6.90 7.63 -8.02
N LEU A 135 -5.89 8.20 -7.35
CA LEU A 135 -5.89 8.42 -5.90
C LEU A 135 -7.05 9.31 -5.46
N ASN A 136 -7.34 10.39 -6.20
CA ASN A 136 -8.47 11.27 -5.89
C ASN A 136 -9.82 10.54 -6.03
N ALA A 137 -10.02 9.74 -7.07
CA ALA A 137 -11.27 8.99 -7.29
C ALA A 137 -11.45 7.87 -6.25
N MET A 138 -10.35 7.19 -5.90
CA MET A 138 -10.34 6.21 -4.81
C MET A 138 -10.71 6.87 -3.47
N ARG A 139 -10.10 8.03 -3.15
CA ARG A 139 -10.40 8.80 -1.93
C ARG A 139 -11.87 9.19 -1.85
N GLN A 140 -12.43 9.72 -2.94
CA GLN A 140 -13.84 10.09 -3.00
C GLN A 140 -14.74 8.88 -2.73
N THR A 141 -14.44 7.74 -3.34
CA THR A 141 -15.17 6.49 -3.10
C THR A 141 -15.13 6.07 -1.64
N ILE A 142 -13.93 6.06 -1.02
CA ILE A 142 -13.73 5.69 0.38
C ILE A 142 -14.44 6.66 1.34
N ARG A 143 -14.50 7.96 1.00
CA ARG A 143 -15.17 8.98 1.82
C ARG A 143 -16.69 8.84 1.80
N ASP A 144 -17.25 8.40 0.67
CA ASP A 144 -18.69 8.26 0.47
C ASP A 144 -19.24 6.98 1.15
N THR A 145 -18.42 5.93 1.22
CA THR A 145 -18.68 4.80 2.11
C THR A 145 -18.35 5.20 3.54
N LYS A 146 -19.22 4.94 4.52
CA LYS A 146 -18.95 5.20 5.96
C LYS A 146 -17.85 4.29 6.55
N THR A 147 -16.96 3.78 5.72
CA THR A 147 -15.71 3.13 6.08
C THR A 147 -14.84 4.14 6.81
N GLY A 148 -14.17 3.69 7.87
CA GLY A 148 -13.42 4.55 8.79
C GLY A 148 -12.29 5.35 8.15
N HIS A 149 -11.37 5.79 9.00
CA HIS A 149 -10.32 6.73 8.66
C HIS A 149 -9.16 6.12 7.83
N LEU A 150 -9.48 5.66 6.62
CA LEU A 150 -8.51 5.08 5.69
C LEU A 150 -7.71 6.16 4.95
N MET A 151 -6.39 6.06 5.04
CA MET A 151 -5.43 6.85 4.29
C MET A 151 -4.87 6.02 3.12
N ILE A 152 -4.91 6.57 1.91
CA ILE A 152 -4.36 5.89 0.72
C ILE A 152 -2.87 6.20 0.63
N GLN A 153 -2.07 5.18 0.28
CA GLN A 153 -0.64 5.31 0.07
C GLN A 153 -0.26 4.87 -1.35
N LEU A 154 0.63 5.65 -1.97
CA LEU A 154 1.26 5.33 -3.25
C LEU A 154 2.76 5.21 -3.01
N HIS A 155 3.34 4.08 -3.38
CA HIS A 155 4.76 3.80 -3.20
C HIS A 155 5.46 3.62 -4.54
N LEU A 156 6.72 4.08 -4.66
CA LEU A 156 7.45 4.12 -5.93
C LEU A 156 8.93 3.70 -5.78
N SER A 157 9.46 2.98 -6.77
CA SER A 157 10.92 2.82 -7.03
C SER A 157 11.24 2.79 -8.52
#